data_AF-A0A955H6F4-F1
#
_entry.id   AF-A0A955H6F4-F1
#
_cell.length_a   1.000
_cell.length_b   1.000
_cell.length_c   1.000
_cell.angle_alpha   90.00
_cell.angle_beta   90.00
_cell.angle_gamma   90.00
#
_symmetry.space_group_name_H-M   'P 1'
#
loop_
_entity.id
_entity.type
_entity.pdbx_description
1 polymer ?
#
loop_
_entity_poly.entity_id
_entity_poly.type
_entity_poly.pdbx_seq_one_letter_code
_entity_poly.pdbx_strand_id
1 'polypeptide(L)' 'GRILVPDFLKDFGQLDSKVVLAGIHDRIEIWDETRWETYKRGIEKQADQLAEKLGEIGVL' A
#
# COMPACT_ATOMS: atom_id res chain seq x y z
N GLY A 1 1.68 21.68 6.84
CA GLY A 1 2.41 21.35 8.09
C GLY A 1 3.52 20.38 7.76
N ARG A 2 4.60 20.34 8.55
CA ARG A 2 5.70 19.37 8.42
C ARG A 2 5.65 18.45 9.63
N ILE A 3 5.88 17.16 9.42
CA ILE A 3 5.97 16.15 10.49
C ILE A 3 7.39 15.62 10.47
N LEU A 4 8.03 15.56 11.64
CA LEU A 4 9.36 14.99 11.78
C LEU A 4 9.19 13.49 12.03
N VAL A 5 9.74 12.67 11.13
CA VAL A 5 9.69 11.21 11.26
C VAL A 5 10.96 10.75 11.99
N PRO A 6 10.84 10.07 13.15
CA PRO A 6 11.96 9.47 13.86
C PRO A 6 12.83 8.58 12.96
N ASP A 7 14.15 8.58 13.18
CA ASP A 7 15.11 7.85 12.34
C ASP A 7 14.79 6.35 12.26
N PHE A 8 14.48 5.73 13.40
CA PHE A 8 14.13 4.31 13.43
C PHE A 8 12.89 3.95 12.58
N LEU A 9 11.94 4.89 12.41
CA LEU A 9 10.76 4.68 11.55
C LEU A 9 11.11 4.87 10.08
N LYS A 10 12.04 5.79 9.76
CA LYS A 10 12.58 5.90 8.40
C LYS A 10 13.30 4.62 8.00
N ASP A 11 14.13 4.08 8.89
CA ASP A 11 14.86 2.84 8.65
C ASP A 11 13.91 1.64 8.49
N PHE A 12 12.91 1.53 9.37
CA PHE A 12 11.87 0.49 9.29
C PHE A 12 11.07 0.57 7.97
N GLY A 13 10.64 1.79 7.61
CA GLY A 13 9.92 2.04 6.37
C GLY A 13 10.79 1.98 5.11
N GLN A 14 12.12 1.94 5.27
CA GLN A 14 13.09 2.15 4.20
C GLN A 14 12.78 3.43 3.41
N LEU A 15 12.39 4.48 4.13
CA LEU A 15 11.96 5.74 3.54
C LEU A 15 13.17 6.52 3.01
N ASP A 16 13.15 6.83 1.72
CA ASP A 16 14.15 7.68 1.07
C ASP A 16 13.51 9.02 0.62
N SER A 17 14.15 9.71 -0.31
CA SER A 17 13.76 11.00 -0.88
C SER A 17 12.30 11.10 -1.38
N LYS A 18 11.71 9.99 -1.83
CA LYS A 18 10.33 9.94 -2.32
C LYS A 18 9.49 8.98 -1.49
N VAL A 19 8.34 9.48 -1.05
CA VAL A 19 7.39 8.72 -0.23
C VAL A 19 5.98 8.89 -0.74
N VAL A 20 5.15 7.88 -0.50
CA VAL A 20 3.70 7.89 -0.76
C VAL A 20 2.96 7.98 0.56
N LEU A 21 1.95 8.86 0.61
CA LEU A 21 1.00 8.95 1.71
C LEU A 21 -0.31 8.28 1.29
N ALA A 22 -0.64 7.16 1.92
CA ALA A 22 -1.87 6.41 1.65
C ALA A 22 -2.83 6.55 2.84
N GLY A 23 -4.03 7.07 2.60
CA GLY A 23 -5.09 7.13 3.60
C GLY A 23 -5.92 5.85 3.62
N ILE A 24 -6.05 5.21 4.78
CA ILE A 24 -6.86 4.01 4.96
C ILE A 24 -7.75 4.20 6.20
N HIS A 25 -9.03 4.48 5.95
CA HIS A 25 -10.07 4.67 6.96
C HIS A 25 -9.69 5.73 8.01
N ASP A 26 -9.14 5.30 9.14
CA ASP A 26 -8.80 6.11 10.32
C ASP A 26 -7.30 6.42 10.45
N ARG A 27 -6.46 5.91 9.54
CA ARG A 27 -5.01 6.08 9.59
C ARG A 27 -4.42 6.54 8.26
N ILE A 28 -3.21 7.09 8.34
CA ILE A 28 -2.35 7.39 7.19
C ILE A 28 -1.12 6.50 7.28
N GLU A 29 -0.80 5.85 6.17
CA GLU A 29 0.41 5.06 6.01
C GLU A 29 1.43 5.83 5.16
N ILE A 30 2.70 5.71 5.54
CA ILE A 30 3.83 6.31 4.84
C ILE A 30 4.64 5.17 4.24
N TRP A 31 4.83 5.20 2.93
CA TRP A 31 5.51 4.15 2.19
C TRP A 31 6.66 4.72 1.38
N ASP A 32 7.73 3.94 1.21
CA ASP A 32 8.66 4.13 0.10
C ASP A 32 7.92 3.93 -1.24
N GLU A 33 8.24 4.77 -2.23
CA GLU A 33 7.59 4.76 -3.55
C GLU A 33 7.71 3.40 -4.26
N THR A 34 8.90 2.80 -4.25
CA THR A 34 9.16 1.54 -4.97
C THR A 34 8.44 0.37 -4.31
N ARG A 35 8.47 0.33 -2.98
CA ARG A 35 7.76 -0.67 -2.17
C ARG A 35 6.25 -0.55 -2.34
N TRP A 36 5.73 0.67 -2.34
CA TRP A 36 4.31 0.93 -2.56
C TRP A 36 3.84 0.43 -3.93
N GLU A 37 4.57 0.74 -5.00
CA GLU A 37 4.20 0.28 -6.34
C GLU A 37 4.22 -1.25 -6.47
N THR A 38 5.17 -1.91 -5.80
CA THR A 38 5.23 -3.37 -5.80
C THR A 38 4.08 -3.99 -5.00
N TYR A 39 3.78 -3.43 -3.83
CA TYR A 39 2.66 -3.85 -2.99
C TYR A 39 1.33 -3.69 -3.73
N LYS A 40 1.08 -2.51 -4.32
CA LYS A 40 -0.14 -2.18 -5.05
C LYS A 40 -0.38 -3.15 -6.21
N ARG A 41 0.64 -3.41 -7.04
CA ARG A 41 0.55 -4.41 -8.12
C ARG A 41 0.22 -5.81 -7.62
N GLY A 42 0.74 -6.18 -6.45
CA GLY A 42 0.45 -7.47 -5.83
C GLY A 42 -1.01 -7.58 -5.39
N ILE A 43 -1.57 -6.51 -4.82
CA ILE A 43 -2.97 -6.43 -4.40
C ILE A 43 -3.92 -6.38 -5.59
N GLU A 44 -3.62 -5.60 -6.63
CA GLU A 44 -4.43 -5.53 -7.86
C GLU A 44 -4.60 -6.91 -8.48
N LYS A 45 -3.51 -7.67 -8.62
CA LYS A 45 -3.57 -9.06 -9.13
C LYS A 45 -4.41 -9.99 -8.26
N GLN A 46 -4.35 -9.83 -6.94
CA GLN A 46 -5.16 -10.65 -6.02
C GLN A 46 -6.64 -10.25 -6.07
N ALA A 47 -6.95 -8.96 -6.23
CA ALA A 47 -8.31 -8.48 -6.39
C ALA A 47 -8.94 -9.01 -7.69
N ASP A 48 -8.17 -9.03 -8.79
CA ASP A 48 -8.60 -9.63 -10.06
C ASP A 48 -8.88 -11.13 -9.89
N GLN A 49 -7.98 -11.87 -9.24
CA GLN A 49 -8.18 -13.29 -8.95
C GLN A 49 -9.37 -13.56 -8.02
N LEU A 50 -9.64 -12.67 -7.05
CA LEU A 50 -10.79 -12.78 -6.17
C LEU A 50 -12.08 -12.53 -6.94
N ALA A 51 -12.12 -11.50 -7.79
CA ALA A 51 -13.27 -11.20 -8.64
C ALA A 51 -13.57 -12.35 -9.61
N GLU A 52 -12.54 -12.95 -10.20
CA GLU A 52 -12.66 -14.12 -11.07
C GLU A 52 -13.28 -15.31 -10.33
N LYS A 53 -12.78 -15.63 -9.13
CA LYS A 53 -13.33 -16.71 -8.29
C LYS A 53 -14.78 -16.44 -7.84
N LEU A 54 -15.13 -15.19 -7.55
CA LEU A 54 -16.50 -14.82 -7.18
C LEU A 54 -17.45 -14.97 -8.38
N GLY A 55 -16.99 -14.66 -9.60
CA GLY A 55 -17.70 -14.92 -10.83
C GLY A 55 -17.90 -16.42 -11.10
N GLU A 56 -16.89 -17.25 -10.84
CA GLU A 56 -16.99 -18.71 -10.96
C GLU A 56 -17.99 -19.35 -9.99
N ILE A 57 -18.14 -18.78 -8.78
CA ILE A 57 -19.10 -19.26 -7.76
C ILE A 57 -20.53 -18.76 -8.04
N GLY A 58 -20.75 -17.97 -9.09
CA GLY A 58 -22.09 -17.57 -9.55
C GLY A 58 -22.77 -16.51 -8.69
N VAL A 59 -21.99 -15.71 -7.94
CA VAL A 59 -22.51 -14.56 -7.19
C VAL A 59 -22.42 -13.31 -8.06
N LEU A 60 -23.23 -13.26 -9.12
CA LEU A 60 -23.69 -12.05 -9.83
C LEU A 60 -25.07 -12.32 -10.45
#